data_AF-A0A5N8Z4T4-F1
#
_entry.id   AF-A0A5N8Z4T4-F1
#
_cell.length_a   1.000
_cell.length_b   1.000
_cell.length_c   1.000
_cell.angle_alpha   90.00
_cell.angle_beta   90.00
_cell.angle_gamma   90.00
#
_symmetry.space_group_name_H-M   'P 1'
#
loop_
_entity.id
_entity.type
_entity.pdbx_description
1 polymer ?
#
loop_
_entity_poly.entity_id
_entity_poly.type
_entity_poly.pdbx_seq_one_letter_code
_entity_poly.pdbx_strand_id
1 'polypeptide(L)' 'PHEQLSVMIQGRMRLTVGNDVRDIGPGDMWYAPVGVEHGGEVLGTEPVIFIDVYAPPSSTITDHVKQLKAQTT' A
#
# COMPACT_ATOMS: atom_id res chain seq x y z
N PRO A 1 -2.12 -2.40 -15.21
CA PRO A 1 -0.96 -2.82 -14.40
C PRO A 1 -0.19 -1.61 -13.88
N HIS A 2 0.03 -1.54 -12.57
CA HIS A 2 0.69 -0.41 -11.90
C HIS A 2 1.86 -0.95 -11.10
N GLU A 3 2.96 -0.20 -11.05
CA GLU A 3 3.93 -0.36 -9.98
C GLU A 3 3.45 0.40 -8.74
N GLN A 4 3.91 -0.02 -7.58
CA GLN A 4 3.56 0.59 -6.30
C GLN A 4 4.82 0.85 -5.48
N LEU A 5 4.98 2.09 -5.00
CA LEU A 5 5.96 2.46 -3.99
C LEU A 5 5.23 2.85 -2.70
N SER A 6 5.71 2.34 -1.57
CA SER A 6 5.01 2.49 -0.31
C SER A 6 5.95 2.89 0.83
N VAL A 7 5.40 3.56 1.83
CA VAL A 7 6.08 3.87 3.10
C VAL A 7 5.15 3.58 4.29
N MET A 8 5.67 2.86 5.28
CA MET A 8 4.98 2.56 6.51
C MET A 8 4.98 3.78 7.44
N ILE A 9 3.80 4.20 7.89
CA ILE A 9 3.63 5.35 8.80
C ILE A 9 3.39 4.87 10.23
N GLN A 10 2.60 3.81 10.42
CA GLN A 10 2.23 3.28 11.74
C GLN A 10 2.01 1.77 11.71
N GLY A 11 2.30 1.10 12.82
CA GLY A 11 2.00 -0.32 13.02
C GLY A 11 3.15 -1.25 12.65
N ARG A 12 2.90 -2.56 12.71
CA ARG A 12 3.86 -3.61 12.34
C ARG A 12 3.20 -4.64 11.46
N MET A 13 3.88 -5.01 10.38
CA MET A 13 3.34 -5.92 9.37
C MET A 13 4.44 -6.86 8.87
N ARG A 14 4.10 -8.12 8.61
CA ARG A 14 4.92 -9.01 7.78
C ARG A 14 4.58 -8.72 6.32
N LEU A 15 5.48 -8.03 5.64
CA LEU A 15 5.35 -7.70 4.23
C LEU A 15 5.83 -8.88 3.39
N THR A 16 5.07 -9.22 2.35
CA THR A 16 5.49 -10.11 1.26
C THR A 16 5.49 -9.34 -0.05
N VAL A 17 6.59 -9.42 -0.82
CA VAL A 17 6.70 -8.92 -2.20
C VAL A 17 7.38 -9.99 -3.04
N GLY A 18 6.59 -10.73 -3.82
CA GLY A 18 7.06 -11.92 -4.51
C GLY A 18 7.62 -12.94 -3.53
N ASN A 19 8.93 -13.20 -3.59
CA ASN A 19 9.61 -14.15 -2.71
C ASN A 19 10.27 -13.47 -1.49
N ASP A 20 10.28 -12.13 -1.42
CA ASP A 20 10.82 -11.41 -0.27
C ASP A 20 9.76 -11.32 0.83
N VAL A 21 10.11 -11.79 2.03
CA VAL A 21 9.25 -11.76 3.22
C VAL A 21 10.04 -11.17 4.37
N ARG A 22 9.56 -10.05 4.92
CA ARG A 22 10.21 -9.38 6.04
C ARG A 22 9.20 -8.65 6.92
N ASP A 23 9.51 -8.57 8.21
CA ASP A 23 8.76 -7.76 9.16
C ASP A 23 9.17 -6.30 9.00
N ILE A 24 8.20 -5.40 8.89
CA ILE A 24 8.41 -3.97 8.69
C ILE A 24 7.67 -3.14 9.75
N GLY A 25 8.16 -1.92 10.00
CA GLY A 25 7.59 -0.94 10.92
C GLY A 25 7.71 0.49 10.39
N PRO A 26 7.37 1.51 11.20
CA PRO A 26 7.34 2.91 10.76
C PRO A 26 8.67 3.38 10.16
N GLY A 27 8.59 4.03 8.99
CA GLY A 27 9.74 4.48 8.22
C GLY A 27 10.25 3.49 7.17
N ASP A 28 9.89 2.21 7.26
CA ASP A 28 10.25 1.23 6.23
C ASP A 28 9.49 1.52 4.92
N MET A 29 10.21 1.35 3.81
CA MET A 29 9.67 1.51 2.46
C MET A 29 9.76 0.19 1.70
N TRP A 30 8.89 0.02 0.70
CA TRP A 30 8.99 -1.09 -0.26
C TRP A 30 8.50 -0.68 -1.65
N TYR A 31 8.98 -1.43 -2.63
CA TYR A 31 8.58 -1.30 -4.03
C TYR A 31 7.99 -2.63 -4.49
N ALA A 32 6.78 -2.60 -5.04
CA ALA A 32 6.12 -3.73 -5.65
C ALA A 32 6.10 -3.55 -7.17
N PRO A 33 6.88 -4.35 -7.93
CA PRO A 33 6.88 -4.28 -9.38
C PRO A 33 5.55 -4.72 -10.00
N VAL A 34 5.33 -4.31 -11.25
CA VAL A 34 4.17 -4.74 -12.04
C VAL A 34 4.09 -6.28 -12.10
N GLY A 35 2.93 -6.83 -11.77
CA GLY A 35 2.66 -8.27 -11.87
C GLY A 35 3.26 -9.10 -10.75
N VAL A 36 3.91 -8.48 -9.76
CA VAL A 36 4.42 -9.15 -8.57
C VAL A 36 3.36 -9.07 -7.47
N GLU A 37 2.92 -10.24 -7.00
CA GLU A 37 2.01 -10.33 -5.87
C GLU A 37 2.68 -9.76 -4.61
N HIS A 38 1.92 -8.97 -3.87
CA HIS A 38 2.38 -8.35 -2.64
C HIS A 38 1.21 -8.13 -1.68
N GLY A 39 1.52 -8.04 -0.40
CA GLY A 39 0.56 -7.80 0.66
C GLY A 39 1.24 -7.91 2.02
N GLY A 40 0.46 -7.87 3.09
CA GLY A 40 1.04 -8.14 4.39
C GLY A 40 0.05 -8.54 5.47
N GLU A 41 0.62 -9.16 6.50
CA GLU A 41 -0.06 -9.68 7.68
C GLU A 41 0.23 -8.76 8.86
N VAL A 42 -0.81 -8.27 9.54
CA VAL A 42 -0.67 -7.41 10.71
C VAL A 42 -0.12 -8.23 11.89
N LEU A 43 0.99 -7.79 12.49
CA LEU A 43 1.69 -8.53 13.54
C LEU A 43 1.37 -8.05 14.97
N GLY A 44 0.38 -7.18 15.13
CA GLY A 44 0.02 -6.58 16.41
C GLY A 44 -1.44 -6.18 16.50
N THR A 45 -1.79 -5.49 17.59
CA THR A 45 -3.15 -4.99 17.84
C THR A 45 -3.39 -3.58 17.34
N GLU A 46 -2.33 -2.85 17.02
CA GLU A 46 -2.42 -1.47 16.52
C GLU A 46 -2.71 -1.43 15.01
N PRO A 47 -3.46 -0.42 14.54
CA PRO A 47 -3.68 -0.24 13.11
C PRO A 47 -2.37 -0.07 12.35
N VAL A 48 -2.30 -0.74 11.19
CA VAL A 48 -1.27 -0.53 10.18
C VAL A 48 -1.70 0.58 9.24
N ILE A 49 -0.88 1.62 9.11
CA ILE A 49 -1.12 2.77 8.25
C ILE A 49 0.12 2.95 7.37
N PHE A 50 -0.07 2.96 6.06
CA PHE A 50 0.97 3.23 5.07
C PHE A 50 0.42 4.11 3.95
N ILE A 51 1.32 4.73 3.20
CA ILE A 51 0.99 5.50 2.00
C ILE A 51 1.44 4.70 0.79
N ASP A 52 0.55 4.54 -0.18
CA ASP A 52 0.84 3.93 -1.47
C ASP A 52 0.82 4.98 -2.59
N VAL A 53 1.82 4.90 -3.45
CA VAL A 53 1.89 5.67 -4.69
C VAL A 53 1.90 4.69 -5.86
N TYR A 54 0.87 4.81 -6.72
CA TYR A 54 0.72 3.99 -7.92
C TYR A 54 1.21 4.73 -9.15
N ALA A 55 2.05 4.07 -9.98
CA ALA A 55 2.49 4.59 -11.26
C ALA A 55 2.24 3.55 -12.39
N PRO A 56 1.57 3.95 -13.51
CA PRO A 56 0.76 5.16 -13.65
C PRO A 56 -0.37 5.20 -12.59
N PRO A 57 -1.08 6.32 -12.41
CA PRO A 57 -2.18 6.38 -11.45
C PRO A 57 -3.21 5.25 -11.67
N SER A 58 -3.62 4.61 -10.57
CA SER A 58 -4.64 3.55 -10.62
C SER A 58 -6.01 4.15 -10.93
N SER A 59 -6.64 3.70 -12.02
CA SER A 59 -7.99 4.16 -12.39
C SER A 59 -8.98 3.88 -11.26
N THR A 60 -8.91 2.70 -10.64
CA THR A 60 -9.73 2.33 -9.47
C THR A 60 -9.65 3.36 -8.35
N ILE A 61 -8.44 3.77 -7.96
CA ILE A 61 -8.24 4.76 -6.89
C ILE A 61 -8.70 6.14 -7.37
N THR A 62 -8.30 6.57 -8.57
CA THR A 62 -8.65 7.90 -9.07
C THR A 62 -10.16 8.08 -9.24
N ASP A 63 -10.88 7.06 -9.67
CA ASP A 63 -12.34 7.11 -9.85
C ASP A 63 -13.06 7.07 -8.49
N HIS A 64 -12.56 6.30 -7.53
CA HIS A 64 -13.07 6.33 -6.15
C HIS A 64 -12.93 7.73 -5.53
N VAL A 65 -11.77 8.37 -5.68
CA VAL A 65 -11.54 9.74 -5.20
C VAL A 65 -12.49 10.75 -5.87
N LYS A 66 -12.76 10.62 -7.17
CA LYS A 66 -13.73 11.49 -7.86
C LYS A 66 -15.14 11.32 -7.31
N GLN A 67 -15.57 10.08 -7.06
CA GLN A 67 -16.90 9.78 -6.50
C GLN A 67 -17.07 10.37 -5.10
N LEU A 68 -16.06 10.24 -4.22
CA LEU A 68 -16.10 10.82 -2.88
C LEU A 68 -16.29 12.34 -2.93
N LYS A 69 -15.56 13.03 -3.82
CA LYS A 69 -15.68 14.48 -4.00
C LYS A 69 -17.06 14.90 -4.49
N ALA A 70 -17.68 14.11 -5.37
CA ALA A 70 -19.01 14.40 -5.89
C ALA A 70 -20.13 14.24 -4.84
N GLN A 71 -19.91 13.43 -3.79
CA GLN A 71 -20.89 13.22 -2.71
C GLN A 71 -20.83 14.29 -1.61
N THR A 72 -19.77 15.11 -1.58
CA THR A 72 -19.58 16.16 -0.57
C THR A 72 -19.96 17.56 -1.05
N THR A 73 -20.56 17.66 -2.24
CA THR A 73 -21.07 18.91 -2.85
C THR A 73 -22.60 18.83 -2.95
#